data_AF-A0A1I2CG81-F1
#
_entry.id   AF-A0A1I2CG81-F1
#
_cell.length_a   1.000
_cell.length_b   1.000
_cell.length_c   1.000
_cell.angle_alpha   90.00
_cell.angle_beta   90.00
_cell.angle_gamma   90.00
#
_symmetry.space_group_name_H-M   'P 1'
#
loop_
_entity.id
_entity.type
_entity.pdbx_description
1 polymer ?
#
loop_
_entity_poly.entity_id
_entity_poly.type
_entity_poly.pdbx_seq_one_letter_code
_entity_poly.pdbx_strand_id
1 'polypeptide(L)'
;MQDRRTFLNQFPALVGLLASIPALAHPVVARKSIILRSSWQTENIGDIGHTPGVLTLLEKYLPDVDVRLWPSNVDNGVEEMLKKRFPNVPIIRTPDEINRAFAECVFLLHGSGPSLVARNDVGRWRKETAKPYGIYGITFPGVYGLPNERQKVNPVDVDLLSKAQFAYFRDSVSLAFAKKEGVNCPIMEFCPDGAFAVDVKNDAAAIAFLKEHDLEEGKFMCAIPQLRFTPWWELPQKKLAVNEAKHARNEQMKEHDNAPIREAIIAVVRQTPMKVLLVPENETQVRIGKEMLYDPLPNDVKAKVVWRDHYWLTDEAISTIFVRQACLDSKCIHPSCVSPMTFRPLFVGSMSRRAKGICGGILGWATGCSIWIHRTMLPELFRQCWRWPKIPKPRKET
;
A
#
# COMPACT_ATOMS: atom_id res chain seq x y z
N MET A 1 65.49 2.27 28.58
CA MET A 1 64.97 1.19 27.71
C MET A 1 64.01 0.37 28.54
N GLN A 2 62.70 0.51 28.33
CA GLN A 2 61.70 -0.30 29.03
C GLN A 2 61.77 -1.72 28.46
N ASP A 3 62.05 -2.68 29.34
CA ASP A 3 62.30 -4.08 29.00
C ASP A 3 61.03 -4.72 28.41
N ARG A 4 61.14 -5.37 27.24
CA ARG A 4 60.04 -6.06 26.52
C ARG A 4 59.29 -7.05 27.42
N ARG A 5 59.95 -7.57 28.46
CA ARG A 5 59.36 -8.47 29.46
C ARG A 5 58.35 -7.79 30.39
N THR A 6 58.51 -6.50 30.66
CA THR A 6 57.59 -5.73 31.52
C THR A 6 56.26 -5.45 30.82
N PHE A 7 56.30 -5.20 29.51
CA PHE A 7 55.10 -4.95 28.69
C PHE A 7 54.24 -6.21 28.53
N LEU A 8 54.86 -7.38 28.39
CA LEU A 8 54.16 -8.67 28.28
C LEU A 8 53.50 -9.10 29.60
N ASN A 9 54.04 -8.70 30.75
CA ASN A 9 53.44 -9.01 32.05
C ASN A 9 52.27 -8.09 32.43
N GLN A 10 52.18 -6.88 31.86
CA GLN A 10 51.09 -5.93 32.11
C GLN A 10 49.94 -6.04 31.09
N PHE A 11 50.16 -6.69 29.95
CA PHE A 11 49.16 -6.86 28.89
C PHE A 11 47.93 -7.70 29.30
N PRO A 12 48.06 -8.82 30.05
CA PRO A 12 46.90 -9.62 30.47
C PRO A 12 45.98 -8.86 31.43
N ALA A 13 46.55 -8.00 32.29
CA ALA A 13 45.80 -7.19 33.24
C ALA A 13 45.00 -6.07 32.53
N LEU A 14 45.55 -5.48 31.47
CA LEU A 14 44.87 -4.45 30.66
C LEU A 14 43.73 -5.04 29.81
N VAL A 15 43.93 -6.24 29.26
CA VAL A 15 42.89 -6.98 28.51
C VAL A 15 41.77 -7.46 29.43
N GLY A 16 42.12 -7.91 30.65
CA GLY A 16 41.14 -8.28 31.67
C GLY A 16 40.25 -7.10 32.11
N LEU A 17 40.83 -5.90 32.23
CA LEU A 17 40.11 -4.68 32.61
C LEU A 17 39.14 -4.19 31.51
N LEU A 18 39.54 -4.33 30.24
CA LEU A 18 38.70 -3.98 29.09
C LEU A 18 37.59 -5.01 28.83
N ALA A 19 37.81 -6.28 29.17
CA ALA A 19 36.81 -7.34 29.05
C ALA A 19 35.73 -7.29 30.16
N SER A 20 36.00 -6.59 31.27
CA SER A 20 35.04 -6.42 32.38
C SER A 20 34.10 -5.22 32.23
N ILE A 21 34.13 -4.50 31.10
CA ILE A 21 33.20 -3.40 30.80
C ILE A 21 32.05 -3.95 29.93
N PRO A 22 30.84 -4.17 30.48
CA PRO A 22 29.69 -4.68 29.70
C PRO A 22 29.27 -3.74 28.56
N ALA A 23 29.73 -2.49 28.59
CA ALA A 23 29.47 -1.47 27.59
C ALA A 23 30.31 -1.60 26.29
N LEU A 24 31.35 -2.46 26.25
CA LEU A 24 32.15 -2.72 25.05
C LEU A 24 31.91 -4.11 24.43
N ALA A 25 31.16 -4.98 25.12
CA ALA A 25 30.86 -6.35 24.66
C ALA A 25 29.53 -6.46 23.89
N HIS A 26 28.80 -5.36 23.69
CA HIS A 26 27.77 -5.31 22.68
C HIS A 26 28.39 -4.73 21.41
N PRO A 27 28.49 -5.49 20.29
CA PRO A 27 28.42 -4.82 19.02
C PRO A 27 27.05 -4.16 19.01
N VAL A 28 26.98 -2.86 19.26
CA VAL A 28 25.86 -2.07 18.76
C VAL A 28 25.99 -2.22 17.25
N VAL A 29 25.37 -3.28 16.71
CA VAL A 29 25.13 -3.39 15.29
C VAL A 29 24.36 -2.13 14.99
N ALA A 30 25.02 -1.13 14.41
CA ALA A 30 24.41 0.15 14.14
C ALA A 30 23.10 -0.13 13.41
N ARG A 31 21.96 0.20 14.05
CA ARG A 31 20.65 -0.09 13.49
C ARG A 31 20.61 0.52 12.11
N LYS A 32 20.36 -0.31 11.11
CA LYS A 32 20.35 0.15 9.72
C LYS A 32 19.07 0.97 9.55
N SER A 33 19.21 2.21 9.09
CA SER A 33 18.07 3.08 8.84
C SER A 33 17.67 3.05 7.37
N ILE A 34 16.37 3.01 7.08
CA ILE A 34 15.83 3.06 5.71
C ILE A 34 14.78 4.16 5.57
N ILE A 35 14.62 4.68 4.35
CA ILE A 35 13.55 5.63 4.00
C ILE A 35 12.44 4.86 3.30
N LEU A 36 11.21 4.95 3.81
CA LEU A 36 10.01 4.53 3.10
C LEU A 36 9.39 5.74 2.41
N ARG A 37 9.46 5.80 1.08
CA ARG A 37 8.73 6.80 0.29
C ARG A 37 7.33 6.29 -0.01
N SER A 38 6.30 6.85 0.62
CA SER A 38 4.92 6.38 0.47
C SER A 38 3.90 7.49 0.77
N SER A 39 2.67 7.12 1.16
CA SER A 39 1.55 8.02 1.50
C SER A 39 1.26 9.02 0.38
N TRP A 40 0.73 8.51 -0.74
CA TRP A 40 0.57 9.27 -1.97
C TRP A 40 -0.54 10.32 -1.89
N GLN A 41 -1.68 9.97 -1.27
CA GLN A 41 -2.85 10.81 -1.17
C GLN A 41 -3.77 10.39 -0.01
N THR A 42 -4.69 11.27 0.40
CA THR A 42 -5.54 11.10 1.60
C THR A 42 -7.03 11.03 1.29
N GLU A 43 -7.41 11.16 0.02
CA GLU A 43 -8.79 11.18 -0.46
C GLU A 43 -9.30 9.81 -0.92
N ASN A 44 -8.46 8.76 -0.82
CA ASN A 44 -8.79 7.38 -1.14
C ASN A 44 -8.27 6.42 -0.07
N ILE A 45 -9.17 5.62 0.52
CA ILE A 45 -8.84 4.71 1.63
C ILE A 45 -7.85 3.60 1.23
N GLY A 46 -7.86 3.19 -0.04
CA GLY A 46 -6.95 2.19 -0.59
C GLY A 46 -5.52 2.69 -0.71
N ASP A 47 -5.35 3.94 -1.17
CA ASP A 47 -4.03 4.57 -1.26
C ASP A 47 -3.44 4.84 0.13
N ILE A 48 -4.28 5.25 1.08
CA ILE A 48 -3.90 5.40 2.49
C ILE A 48 -3.44 4.04 3.04
N GLY A 49 -4.13 2.94 2.70
CA GLY A 49 -3.83 1.59 3.18
C GLY A 49 -2.47 1.01 2.76
N HIS A 50 -1.87 1.48 1.65
CA HIS A 50 -0.55 1.01 1.21
C HIS A 50 0.55 1.29 2.24
N THR A 51 0.53 2.48 2.86
CA THR A 51 1.58 2.89 3.82
C THR A 51 1.59 2.06 5.09
N PRO A 52 0.50 2.00 5.88
CA PRO A 52 0.46 1.23 7.11
C PRO A 52 0.71 -0.25 6.83
N GLY A 53 0.19 -0.83 5.74
CA GLY A 53 0.45 -2.22 5.43
C GLY A 53 1.93 -2.53 5.14
N VAL A 54 2.64 -1.65 4.41
CA VAL A 54 4.11 -1.81 4.23
C VAL A 54 4.85 -1.63 5.56
N LEU A 55 4.45 -0.67 6.40
CA LEU A 55 5.05 -0.49 7.73
C LEU A 55 4.87 -1.71 8.63
N THR A 56 3.69 -2.34 8.62
CA THR A 56 3.42 -3.59 9.36
C THR A 56 4.31 -4.73 8.88
N LEU A 57 4.55 -4.84 7.57
CA LEU A 57 5.48 -5.83 7.02
C LEU A 57 6.93 -5.56 7.47
N LEU A 58 7.36 -4.30 7.45
CA LEU A 58 8.70 -3.92 7.90
C LEU A 58 8.89 -4.20 9.39
N GLU A 59 7.91 -3.84 10.23
CA GLU A 59 7.94 -4.13 11.68
C GLU A 59 8.03 -5.64 11.95
N LYS A 60 7.29 -6.46 11.18
CA LYS A 60 7.23 -7.91 11.36
C LYS A 60 8.48 -8.64 10.89
N TYR A 61 9.03 -8.26 9.74
CA TYR A 61 10.13 -9.00 9.09
C TYR A 61 11.50 -8.35 9.26
N LEU A 62 11.56 -7.06 9.61
CA LEU A 62 12.77 -6.28 9.83
C LEU A 62 12.69 -5.47 11.16
N PRO A 63 12.51 -6.12 12.31
CA PRO A 63 12.33 -5.43 13.60
C PRO A 63 13.57 -4.62 14.05
N ASP A 64 14.75 -4.95 13.52
CA ASP A 64 16.02 -4.30 13.87
C ASP A 64 16.38 -3.11 12.97
N VAL A 65 15.49 -2.73 12.05
CA VAL A 65 15.70 -1.66 11.07
C VAL A 65 14.89 -0.43 11.47
N ASP A 66 15.56 0.72 11.57
CA ASP A 66 14.88 1.99 11.82
C ASP A 66 14.26 2.51 10.52
N VAL A 67 12.93 2.66 10.49
CA VAL A 67 12.20 3.13 9.31
C VAL A 67 11.83 4.59 9.49
N ARG A 68 12.13 5.43 8.49
CA ARG A 68 11.66 6.82 8.40
C ARG A 68 10.68 6.95 7.25
N LEU A 69 9.48 7.45 7.54
CA LEU A 69 8.45 7.66 6.52
C LEU A 69 8.64 9.02 5.86
N TRP A 70 8.78 9.02 4.55
CA TRP A 70 8.73 10.22 3.71
C TRP A 70 7.39 10.23 2.94
N PRO A 71 6.35 10.92 3.47
CA PRO A 71 5.03 10.96 2.86
C PRO A 71 4.92 12.03 1.77
N SER A 72 4.01 11.83 0.80
CA SER A 72 3.59 12.93 -0.10
C SER A 72 2.48 13.76 0.52
N ASN A 73 1.50 13.09 1.14
CA ASN A 73 0.42 13.73 1.87
C ASN A 73 -0.05 12.78 3.00
N VAL A 74 -0.23 13.33 4.20
CA VAL A 74 -0.74 12.66 5.40
C VAL A 74 -1.71 13.56 6.19
N ASP A 75 -2.33 14.51 5.50
CA ASP A 75 -3.37 15.39 6.05
C ASP A 75 -4.65 14.59 6.38
N ASN A 76 -5.71 15.30 6.78
CA ASN A 76 -7.04 14.73 7.04
C ASN A 76 -7.05 13.61 8.10
N GLY A 77 -6.14 13.65 9.07
CA GLY A 77 -6.06 12.68 10.16
C GLY A 77 -5.26 11.41 9.86
N VAL A 78 -4.67 11.28 8.65
CA VAL A 78 -3.81 10.14 8.31
C VAL A 78 -2.53 10.14 9.15
N GLU A 79 -1.92 11.29 9.41
CA GLU A 79 -0.77 11.41 10.30
C GLU A 79 -1.08 10.89 11.72
N GLU A 80 -2.23 11.28 12.28
CA GLU A 80 -2.62 10.85 13.63
C GLU A 80 -2.90 9.35 13.68
N MET A 81 -3.55 8.80 12.65
CA MET A 81 -3.76 7.37 12.49
C MET A 81 -2.41 6.61 12.44
N LEU A 82 -1.45 7.11 11.66
CA LEU A 82 -0.13 6.50 11.52
C LEU A 82 0.67 6.59 12.82
N LYS A 83 0.71 7.75 13.48
CA LYS A 83 1.41 7.94 14.77
C LYS A 83 0.83 7.05 15.87
N LYS A 84 -0.49 6.86 15.89
CA LYS A 84 -1.16 5.99 16.84
C LYS A 84 -0.73 4.52 16.70
N ARG A 85 -0.60 4.01 15.47
CA ARG A 85 -0.18 2.61 15.21
C ARG A 85 1.34 2.43 15.20
N PHE A 86 2.09 3.44 14.74
CA PHE A 86 3.54 3.40 14.55
C PHE A 86 4.22 4.59 15.26
N PRO A 87 4.18 4.65 16.61
CA PRO A 87 4.71 5.80 17.36
C PRO A 87 6.22 5.98 17.21
N ASN A 88 6.95 4.92 16.83
CA ASN A 88 8.40 4.93 16.69
C ASN A 88 8.88 5.31 15.28
N VAL A 89 7.97 5.49 14.30
CA VAL A 89 8.33 5.80 12.91
C VAL A 89 8.35 7.31 12.72
N PRO A 90 9.52 7.94 12.49
CA PRO A 90 9.60 9.38 12.25
C PRO A 90 9.01 9.72 10.87
N ILE A 91 8.24 10.80 10.81
CA ILE A 91 7.71 11.34 9.56
C ILE A 91 8.58 12.53 9.14
N ILE A 92 9.28 12.42 8.01
CA ILE A 92 10.17 13.46 7.49
C ILE A 92 9.49 14.28 6.39
N ARG A 93 9.56 15.61 6.47
CA ARG A 93 8.89 16.51 5.51
C ARG A 93 9.76 17.66 5.04
N THR A 94 10.55 18.22 5.95
CA THR A 94 11.37 19.39 5.65
C THR A 94 12.57 19.01 4.79
N PRO A 95 13.08 19.92 3.94
CA PRO A 95 14.27 19.67 3.16
C PRO A 95 15.46 19.22 4.02
N ASP A 96 15.62 19.78 5.22
CA ASP A 96 16.71 19.44 6.15
C ASP A 96 16.56 18.02 6.71
N GLU A 97 15.35 17.61 7.10
CA GLU A 97 15.08 16.23 7.53
C GLU A 97 15.32 15.23 6.39
N ILE A 98 14.92 15.58 5.17
CA ILE A 98 15.13 14.75 3.99
C ILE A 98 16.63 14.62 3.68
N ASN A 99 17.37 15.73 3.69
CA ASN A 99 18.82 15.73 3.46
C ASN A 99 19.56 14.93 4.54
N ARG A 100 19.15 15.07 5.80
CA ARG A 100 19.65 14.26 6.91
C ARG A 100 19.35 12.78 6.70
N ALA A 101 18.13 12.43 6.30
CA ALA A 101 17.78 11.05 5.98
C ALA A 101 18.60 10.51 4.80
N PHE A 102 18.90 11.33 3.79
CA PHE A 102 19.76 10.95 2.66
C PHE A 102 21.19 10.62 3.10
N ALA A 103 21.72 11.35 4.08
CA ALA A 103 23.02 11.06 4.66
C ALA A 103 23.01 9.79 5.54
N GLU A 104 22.03 9.66 6.43
CA GLU A 104 22.01 8.65 7.49
C GLU A 104 21.43 7.29 7.04
N CYS A 105 20.39 7.29 6.20
CA CYS A 105 19.75 6.06 5.75
C CYS A 105 20.59 5.34 4.69
N VAL A 106 20.57 4.02 4.69
CA VAL A 106 21.37 3.18 3.80
C VAL A 106 20.60 2.68 2.58
N PHE A 107 19.27 2.81 2.58
CA PHE A 107 18.39 2.29 1.55
C PHE A 107 17.10 3.14 1.42
N LEU A 108 16.62 3.29 0.19
CA LEU A 108 15.30 3.87 -0.10
C LEU A 108 14.35 2.79 -0.63
N LEU A 109 13.19 2.67 0.02
CA LEU A 109 12.09 1.81 -0.40
C LEU A 109 10.96 2.66 -0.95
N HIS A 110 10.65 2.50 -2.24
CA HIS A 110 9.43 3.03 -2.82
C HIS A 110 8.25 2.12 -2.44
N GLY A 111 7.24 2.68 -1.78
CA GLY A 111 6.07 1.95 -1.31
C GLY A 111 5.12 1.51 -2.44
N SER A 112 4.13 0.71 -2.08
CA SER A 112 3.10 0.21 -3.01
C SER A 112 2.25 1.34 -3.56
N GLY A 113 1.86 1.24 -4.83
CA GLY A 113 1.06 2.28 -5.46
C GLY A 113 0.63 2.02 -6.90
N PRO A 114 -0.16 2.94 -7.47
CA PRO A 114 -0.70 2.82 -8.83
C PRO A 114 0.33 2.97 -9.95
N SER A 115 1.52 3.45 -9.64
CA SER A 115 2.63 3.65 -10.55
C SER A 115 3.92 3.85 -9.76
N LEU A 116 5.03 4.14 -10.45
CA LEU A 116 6.20 4.74 -9.82
C LEU A 116 5.93 6.23 -9.52
N VAL A 117 5.07 6.49 -8.54
CA VAL A 117 4.55 7.84 -8.22
C VAL A 117 5.67 8.82 -7.92
N ALA A 118 6.64 8.41 -7.11
CA ALA A 118 7.75 9.25 -6.69
C ALA A 118 9.01 9.08 -7.55
N ARG A 119 8.85 8.95 -8.89
CA ARG A 119 9.98 8.75 -9.83
C ARG A 119 11.09 9.79 -9.65
N ASN A 120 10.71 11.05 -9.42
CA ASN A 120 11.65 12.17 -9.30
C ASN A 120 12.46 12.06 -8.00
N ASP A 121 11.81 11.65 -6.91
CA ASP A 121 12.45 11.45 -5.61
C ASP A 121 13.40 10.25 -5.62
N VAL A 122 13.00 9.15 -6.27
CA VAL A 122 13.88 7.97 -6.47
C VAL A 122 15.07 8.35 -7.35
N GLY A 123 14.83 9.10 -8.43
CA GLY A 123 15.89 9.64 -9.29
C GLY A 123 16.85 10.56 -8.54
N ARG A 124 16.30 11.42 -7.66
CA ARG A 124 17.07 12.30 -6.77
C ARG A 124 17.95 11.50 -5.81
N TRP A 125 17.39 10.53 -5.10
CA TRP A 125 18.13 9.63 -4.21
C TRP A 125 19.29 8.95 -4.93
N ARG A 126 19.03 8.38 -6.12
CA ARG A 126 20.05 7.73 -6.93
C ARG A 126 21.18 8.69 -7.32
N LYS A 127 20.83 9.91 -7.74
CA LYS A 127 21.78 10.93 -8.18
C LYS A 127 22.64 11.47 -7.03
N GLU A 128 22.03 11.75 -5.88
CA GLU A 128 22.70 12.42 -4.76
C GLU A 128 23.48 11.46 -3.86
N THR A 129 23.01 10.22 -3.70
CA THR A 129 23.59 9.30 -2.71
C THR A 129 24.36 8.14 -3.32
N ALA A 130 24.05 7.75 -4.57
CA ALA A 130 24.48 6.50 -5.19
C ALA A 130 24.18 5.22 -4.36
N LYS A 131 23.32 5.33 -3.33
CA LYS A 131 22.93 4.22 -2.44
C LYS A 131 21.84 3.35 -3.10
N PRO A 132 21.73 2.07 -2.70
CA PRO A 132 20.72 1.17 -3.25
C PRO A 132 19.28 1.63 -2.94
N TYR A 133 18.36 1.26 -3.82
CA TYR A 133 16.91 1.44 -3.64
C TYR A 133 16.15 0.25 -4.20
N GLY A 134 14.90 0.11 -3.77
CA GLY A 134 13.99 -0.95 -4.22
C GLY A 134 12.56 -0.43 -4.37
N ILE A 135 11.80 -1.13 -5.20
CA ILE A 135 10.43 -0.76 -5.56
C ILE A 135 9.50 -1.89 -5.15
N TYR A 136 8.55 -1.58 -4.27
CA TYR A 136 7.62 -2.56 -3.72
C TYR A 136 6.21 -2.33 -4.25
N GLY A 137 5.61 -3.36 -4.87
CA GLY A 137 4.18 -3.47 -5.12
C GLY A 137 3.58 -2.35 -6.00
N ILE A 138 4.12 -2.12 -7.20
CA ILE A 138 3.59 -1.12 -8.14
C ILE A 138 2.83 -1.74 -9.32
N THR A 139 1.93 -0.98 -9.95
CA THR A 139 1.44 -1.26 -11.31
C THR A 139 2.31 -0.52 -12.34
N PHE A 140 2.61 -1.15 -13.47
CA PHE A 140 3.44 -0.57 -14.54
C PHE A 140 2.77 -0.77 -15.90
N PRO A 141 2.61 0.28 -16.73
CA PRO A 141 3.21 1.63 -16.63
C PRO A 141 2.40 2.61 -15.74
N GLY A 142 1.30 2.15 -15.15
CA GLY A 142 0.52 2.95 -14.20
C GLY A 142 -0.25 4.13 -14.82
N VAL A 143 -0.43 4.13 -16.14
CA VAL A 143 -1.21 5.15 -16.86
C VAL A 143 -2.67 4.70 -16.96
N TYR A 144 -3.51 5.22 -16.07
CA TYR A 144 -4.95 4.97 -16.07
C TYR A 144 -5.67 5.95 -17.00
N GLY A 145 -5.46 5.76 -18.29
CA GLY A 145 -5.99 6.63 -19.34
C GLY A 145 -7.02 5.97 -20.24
N LEU A 146 -7.35 6.67 -21.32
CA LEU A 146 -8.03 6.08 -22.48
C LEU A 146 -7.14 4.99 -23.11
N PRO A 147 -7.68 4.06 -23.92
CA PRO A 147 -6.91 2.93 -24.46
C PRO A 147 -5.55 3.31 -25.05
N ASN A 148 -5.47 4.45 -25.74
CA ASN A 148 -4.27 4.96 -26.40
C ASN A 148 -3.19 5.47 -25.40
N GLU A 149 -3.58 5.76 -24.17
CA GLU A 149 -2.67 6.26 -23.12
C GLU A 149 -2.16 5.11 -22.23
N ARG A 150 -2.89 3.99 -22.15
CA ARG A 150 -2.64 2.89 -21.19
C ARG A 150 -1.33 2.13 -21.39
N GLN A 151 -0.70 2.26 -22.55
CA GLN A 151 0.54 1.58 -22.89
C GLN A 151 1.73 2.53 -22.95
N LYS A 152 1.55 3.82 -22.61
CA LYS A 152 2.63 4.78 -22.69
C LYS A 152 3.61 4.56 -21.54
N VAL A 153 4.78 4.05 -21.88
CA VAL A 153 5.90 3.86 -20.96
C VAL A 153 6.73 5.13 -20.89
N ASN A 154 7.17 5.50 -19.69
CA ASN A 154 8.20 6.51 -19.55
C ASN A 154 9.59 5.84 -19.54
N PRO A 155 10.52 6.20 -20.44
CA PRO A 155 11.87 5.66 -20.43
C PRO A 155 12.61 5.83 -19.10
N VAL A 156 12.31 6.90 -18.35
CA VAL A 156 12.90 7.14 -17.03
C VAL A 156 12.48 6.06 -16.02
N ASP A 157 11.24 5.56 -16.09
CA ASP A 157 10.81 4.48 -15.21
C ASP A 157 11.52 3.17 -15.53
N VAL A 158 11.70 2.87 -16.82
CA VAL A 158 12.42 1.67 -17.26
C VAL A 158 13.86 1.71 -16.74
N ASP A 159 14.52 2.87 -16.83
CA ASP A 159 15.88 3.06 -16.29
C ASP A 159 15.92 2.87 -14.77
N LEU A 160 14.99 3.49 -14.04
CA LEU A 160 14.92 3.40 -12.58
C LEU A 160 14.57 1.97 -12.12
N LEU A 161 13.65 1.29 -12.79
CA LEU A 161 13.30 -0.10 -12.47
C LEU A 161 14.47 -1.04 -12.74
N SER A 162 15.16 -0.88 -13.87
CA SER A 162 16.30 -1.74 -14.22
C SER A 162 17.48 -1.59 -13.26
N LYS A 163 17.68 -0.39 -12.70
CA LYS A 163 18.77 -0.11 -11.76
C LYS A 163 18.40 -0.31 -10.29
N ALA A 164 17.15 -0.65 -10.00
CA ALA A 164 16.73 -1.02 -8.65
C ALA A 164 17.38 -2.34 -8.23
N GLN A 165 17.56 -2.55 -6.92
CA GLN A 165 17.99 -3.85 -6.39
C GLN A 165 16.89 -4.91 -6.56
N PHE A 166 15.64 -4.48 -6.41
CA PHE A 166 14.46 -5.27 -6.69
C PHE A 166 13.32 -4.39 -7.19
N ALA A 167 12.46 -4.97 -8.02
CA ALA A 167 11.24 -4.36 -8.51
C ALA A 167 10.10 -5.38 -8.41
N TYR A 168 9.19 -5.15 -7.46
CA TYR A 168 7.99 -5.97 -7.31
C TYR A 168 6.76 -5.32 -7.93
N PHE A 169 5.99 -6.14 -8.64
CA PHE A 169 4.74 -5.72 -9.26
C PHE A 169 3.55 -6.36 -8.55
N ARG A 170 2.49 -5.57 -8.36
CA ARG A 170 1.28 -6.02 -7.67
C ARG A 170 0.31 -6.84 -8.53
N ASP A 171 0.62 -6.97 -9.81
CA ASP A 171 -0.18 -7.73 -10.78
C ASP A 171 0.72 -8.39 -11.83
N SER A 172 0.30 -9.58 -12.30
CA SER A 172 1.06 -10.37 -13.27
C SER A 172 1.15 -9.71 -14.64
N VAL A 173 0.16 -8.87 -14.99
CA VAL A 173 0.12 -8.12 -16.25
C VAL A 173 1.23 -7.07 -16.26
N SER A 174 1.41 -6.33 -15.18
CA SER A 174 2.49 -5.34 -15.02
C SER A 174 3.87 -6.00 -15.07
N LEU A 175 4.03 -7.16 -14.43
CA LEU A 175 5.29 -7.92 -14.48
C LEU A 175 5.61 -8.35 -15.92
N ALA A 176 4.64 -8.93 -16.63
CA ALA A 176 4.82 -9.34 -18.03
C ALA A 176 5.10 -8.15 -18.95
N PHE A 177 4.42 -7.02 -18.70
CA PHE A 177 4.62 -5.79 -19.46
C PHE A 177 6.01 -5.19 -19.21
N ALA A 178 6.48 -5.13 -17.96
CA ALA A 178 7.83 -4.66 -17.63
C ALA A 178 8.92 -5.49 -18.32
N LYS A 179 8.76 -6.83 -18.36
CA LYS A 179 9.66 -7.73 -19.10
C LYS A 179 9.67 -7.43 -20.59
N LYS A 180 8.50 -7.18 -21.18
CA LYS A 180 8.37 -6.84 -22.61
C LYS A 180 9.04 -5.52 -22.96
N GLU A 181 8.92 -4.52 -22.10
CA GLU A 181 9.50 -3.19 -22.28
C GLU A 181 11.00 -3.11 -21.96
N GLY A 182 11.64 -4.24 -21.63
CA GLY A 182 13.10 -4.33 -21.46
C GLY A 182 13.61 -3.93 -20.07
N VAL A 183 12.77 -3.99 -19.04
CA VAL A 183 13.21 -3.77 -17.65
C VAL A 183 14.12 -4.92 -17.21
N ASN A 184 15.38 -4.61 -16.93
CA ASN A 184 16.42 -5.59 -16.55
C ASN A 184 16.84 -5.38 -15.09
N CYS A 185 15.94 -5.73 -14.15
CA CYS A 185 16.22 -5.69 -12.72
C CYS A 185 16.70 -7.07 -12.22
N PRO A 186 17.69 -7.16 -11.30
CA PRO A 186 18.18 -8.43 -10.78
C PRO A 186 17.09 -9.29 -10.13
N ILE A 187 16.16 -8.66 -9.40
CA ILE A 187 15.02 -9.32 -8.75
C ILE A 187 13.75 -8.65 -9.24
N MET A 188 12.97 -9.38 -10.04
CA MET A 188 11.78 -8.86 -10.69
C MET A 188 10.63 -9.87 -10.63
N GLU A 189 9.74 -9.71 -9.65
CA GLU A 189 8.72 -10.70 -9.32
C GLU A 189 7.36 -10.09 -8.97
N PHE A 190 6.37 -10.96 -8.79
CA PHE A 190 5.06 -10.61 -8.29
C PHE A 190 5.08 -10.51 -6.76
N CYS A 191 4.43 -9.49 -6.20
CA CYS A 191 4.24 -9.35 -4.76
C CYS A 191 2.83 -8.84 -4.48
N PRO A 192 2.13 -9.36 -3.44
CA PRO A 192 0.87 -8.77 -3.01
C PRO A 192 0.99 -7.28 -2.69
N ASP A 193 -0.06 -6.54 -2.97
CA ASP A 193 -0.13 -5.10 -2.69
C ASP A 193 0.11 -4.81 -1.20
N GLY A 194 0.73 -3.67 -0.89
CA GLY A 194 1.01 -3.29 0.50
C GLY A 194 -0.25 -3.22 1.37
N ALA A 195 -1.39 -2.86 0.78
CA ALA A 195 -2.66 -2.76 1.48
C ALA A 195 -3.16 -4.09 2.04
N PHE A 196 -2.67 -5.25 1.57
CA PHE A 196 -3.05 -6.53 2.17
C PHE A 196 -2.61 -6.64 3.63
N ALA A 197 -1.45 -6.10 3.99
CA ALA A 197 -0.88 -6.26 5.34
C ALA A 197 -1.33 -5.16 6.33
N VAL A 198 -2.35 -4.37 5.97
CA VAL A 198 -2.84 -3.29 6.81
C VAL A 198 -3.51 -3.81 8.09
N ASP A 199 -3.19 -3.19 9.23
CA ASP A 199 -3.74 -3.58 10.52
C ASP A 199 -4.21 -2.38 11.38
N VAL A 200 -4.38 -1.20 10.76
CA VAL A 200 -4.95 -0.03 11.44
C VAL A 200 -6.44 -0.27 11.75
N LYS A 201 -6.85 0.11 12.96
CA LYS A 201 -8.21 -0.08 13.45
C LYS A 201 -8.70 1.10 14.27
N ASN A 202 -9.98 1.39 14.09
CA ASN A 202 -10.76 2.32 14.89
C ASN A 202 -12.12 1.69 15.22
N ASP A 203 -12.07 0.69 16.10
CA ASP A 203 -13.25 -0.05 16.53
C ASP A 203 -14.27 0.83 17.25
N ALA A 204 -13.82 1.86 17.97
CA ALA A 204 -14.72 2.76 18.69
C ALA A 204 -15.64 3.56 17.73
N ALA A 205 -15.06 4.16 16.69
CA ALA A 205 -15.83 4.87 15.66
C ALA A 205 -16.75 3.92 14.89
N ALA A 206 -16.25 2.74 14.51
CA ALA A 206 -17.04 1.74 13.81
C ALA A 206 -18.24 1.26 14.64
N ILE A 207 -18.04 0.94 15.92
CA ILE A 207 -19.13 0.51 16.82
C ILE A 207 -20.15 1.62 17.02
N ALA A 208 -19.71 2.88 17.15
CA ALA A 208 -20.62 4.02 17.26
C ALA A 208 -21.49 4.16 16.01
N PHE A 209 -20.87 4.12 14.82
CA PHE A 209 -21.57 4.19 13.53
C PHE A 209 -22.56 3.04 13.33
N LEU A 210 -22.16 1.82 13.69
CA LEU A 210 -23.05 0.66 13.58
C LEU A 210 -24.27 0.77 14.51
N LYS A 211 -24.08 1.30 15.73
CA LYS A 211 -25.18 1.54 16.67
C LYS A 211 -26.12 2.65 16.21
N GLU A 212 -25.58 3.73 15.65
CA GLU A 212 -26.37 4.86 15.16
C GLU A 212 -27.33 4.47 14.03
N HIS A 213 -26.91 3.52 13.19
CA HIS A 213 -27.69 3.08 12.02
C HIS A 213 -28.35 1.70 12.18
N ASP A 214 -28.35 1.16 13.40
CA ASP A 214 -28.89 -0.16 13.74
C ASP A 214 -28.35 -1.27 12.82
N LEU A 215 -27.04 -1.23 12.53
CA LEU A 215 -26.35 -2.21 11.68
C LEU A 215 -25.76 -3.31 12.56
N GLU A 216 -26.36 -4.50 12.51
CA GLU A 216 -25.89 -5.66 13.27
C GLU A 216 -24.69 -6.35 12.59
N GLU A 217 -23.67 -6.70 13.38
CA GLU A 217 -22.49 -7.40 12.88
C GLU A 217 -22.87 -8.68 12.12
N GLY A 218 -22.36 -8.81 10.90
CA GLY A 218 -22.62 -9.95 10.02
C GLY A 218 -24.01 -9.98 9.39
N LYS A 219 -24.84 -8.94 9.54
CA LYS A 219 -26.18 -8.83 8.93
C LYS A 219 -26.35 -7.60 8.04
N PHE A 220 -25.26 -6.95 7.65
CA PHE A 220 -25.27 -5.89 6.66
C PHE A 220 -24.25 -6.12 5.55
N MET A 221 -24.53 -5.57 4.37
CA MET A 221 -23.69 -5.67 3.19
C MET A 221 -23.26 -4.27 2.74
N CYS A 222 -22.00 -4.10 2.34
CA CYS A 222 -21.53 -2.83 1.79
C CYS A 222 -21.68 -2.80 0.27
N ALA A 223 -22.04 -1.65 -0.29
CA ALA A 223 -22.00 -1.41 -1.73
C ALA A 223 -21.23 -0.11 -2.02
N ILE A 224 -20.32 -0.17 -3.00
CA ILE A 224 -19.47 0.97 -3.38
C ILE A 224 -19.82 1.38 -4.80
N PRO A 225 -20.26 2.63 -5.03
CA PRO A 225 -20.55 3.15 -6.37
C PRO A 225 -19.26 3.27 -7.18
N GLN A 226 -19.36 3.04 -8.49
CA GLN A 226 -18.18 3.08 -9.35
C GLN A 226 -18.37 3.85 -10.65
N LEU A 227 -17.39 4.69 -10.95
CA LEU A 227 -17.16 5.27 -12.28
C LEU A 227 -15.91 4.67 -12.92
N ARG A 228 -15.78 4.80 -14.24
CA ARG A 228 -14.61 4.30 -14.98
C ARG A 228 -13.35 5.09 -14.66
N PHE A 229 -13.51 6.39 -14.51
CA PHE A 229 -12.49 7.34 -14.09
C PHE A 229 -12.98 8.08 -12.86
N THR A 230 -12.17 8.12 -11.80
CA THR A 230 -12.49 8.93 -10.63
C THR A 230 -12.41 10.41 -11.01
N PRO A 231 -13.47 11.20 -10.77
CA PRO A 231 -13.52 12.60 -11.16
C PRO A 231 -12.73 13.47 -10.17
N TRP A 232 -11.40 13.31 -10.15
CA TRP A 232 -10.52 14.07 -9.26
C TRP A 232 -10.60 15.60 -9.45
N TRP A 233 -11.11 16.06 -10.60
CA TRP A 233 -11.38 17.48 -10.89
C TRP A 233 -12.56 18.06 -10.11
N GLU A 234 -13.40 17.22 -9.49
CA GLU A 234 -14.47 17.69 -8.60
C GLU A 234 -13.96 18.05 -7.21
N LEU A 235 -12.76 17.58 -6.82
CA LEU A 235 -12.18 17.84 -5.52
C LEU A 235 -11.45 19.20 -5.51
N PRO A 236 -11.91 20.19 -4.73
CA PRO A 236 -11.31 21.53 -4.71
C PRO A 236 -9.81 21.52 -4.41
N GLN A 237 -9.37 20.61 -3.53
CA GLN A 237 -7.98 20.46 -3.10
C GLN A 237 -7.04 20.00 -4.23
N LYS A 238 -7.55 19.29 -5.24
CA LYS A 238 -6.72 18.81 -6.36
C LYS A 238 -6.45 19.90 -7.40
N LYS A 239 -7.30 20.93 -7.48
CA LYS A 239 -7.17 22.06 -8.44
C LYS A 239 -6.96 21.60 -9.89
N LEU A 240 -7.67 20.54 -10.30
CA LEU A 240 -7.55 19.97 -11.65
C LEU A 240 -8.65 20.52 -12.57
N ALA A 241 -8.29 20.81 -13.82
CA ALA A 241 -9.28 21.12 -14.85
C ALA A 241 -10.08 19.87 -15.21
N VAL A 242 -11.35 20.08 -15.60
CA VAL A 242 -12.23 18.99 -16.03
C VAL A 242 -11.66 18.35 -17.30
N ASN A 243 -11.47 17.03 -17.26
CA ASN A 243 -11.11 16.28 -18.45
C ASN A 243 -12.40 15.84 -19.16
N GLU A 244 -12.82 16.60 -20.17
CA GLU A 244 -14.08 16.39 -20.89
C GLU A 244 -14.20 14.97 -21.47
N ALA A 245 -13.12 14.41 -22.03
CA ALA A 245 -13.15 13.08 -22.61
C ALA A 245 -13.38 11.99 -21.55
N LYS A 246 -12.74 12.10 -20.37
CA LYS A 246 -12.96 11.19 -19.24
C LYS A 246 -14.34 11.36 -18.63
N HIS A 247 -14.81 12.60 -18.51
CA HIS A 247 -16.15 12.91 -18.00
C HIS A 247 -17.24 12.36 -18.94
N ALA A 248 -17.15 12.62 -20.24
CA ALA A 248 -18.08 12.07 -21.24
C ALA A 248 -18.12 10.54 -21.21
N ARG A 249 -16.95 9.89 -21.03
CA ARG A 249 -16.90 8.43 -20.91
C ARG A 249 -17.55 7.92 -19.62
N ASN A 250 -17.44 8.65 -18.52
CA ASN A 250 -18.16 8.34 -17.29
C ASN A 250 -19.67 8.47 -17.50
N GLU A 251 -20.14 9.56 -18.09
CA GLU A 251 -21.57 9.79 -18.37
C GLU A 251 -22.18 8.71 -19.25
N GLN A 252 -21.46 8.26 -20.28
CA GLN A 252 -21.91 7.15 -21.14
C GLN A 252 -22.04 5.82 -20.41
N MET A 253 -21.21 5.56 -19.39
CA MET A 253 -21.09 4.25 -18.77
C MET A 253 -21.67 4.18 -17.36
N LYS A 254 -22.01 5.33 -16.74
CA LYS A 254 -22.44 5.40 -15.33
C LYS A 254 -23.64 4.51 -15.06
N GLU A 255 -24.61 4.48 -15.97
CA GLU A 255 -25.81 3.67 -15.82
C GLU A 255 -25.52 2.19 -16.04
N HIS A 256 -24.80 1.84 -17.12
CA HIS A 256 -24.34 0.48 -17.37
C HIS A 256 -23.54 -0.11 -16.19
N ASP A 257 -22.72 0.71 -15.52
CA ASP A 257 -21.87 0.24 -14.43
C ASP A 257 -22.55 0.15 -13.07
N ASN A 258 -23.51 1.04 -12.77
CA ASN A 258 -24.18 1.12 -11.47
C ASN A 258 -25.55 0.44 -11.45
N ALA A 259 -26.25 0.28 -12.59
CA ALA A 259 -27.52 -0.45 -12.63
C ALA A 259 -27.42 -1.88 -12.08
N PRO A 260 -26.40 -2.70 -12.42
CA PRO A 260 -26.26 -4.03 -11.83
C PRO A 260 -26.03 -4.00 -10.31
N ILE A 261 -25.40 -2.95 -9.80
CA ILE A 261 -25.18 -2.77 -8.35
C ILE A 261 -26.53 -2.46 -7.68
N ARG A 262 -27.36 -1.59 -8.27
CA ARG A 262 -28.71 -1.32 -7.77
C ARG A 262 -29.60 -2.55 -7.76
N GLU A 263 -29.59 -3.33 -8.83
CA GLU A 263 -30.36 -4.58 -8.89
C GLU A 263 -29.90 -5.57 -7.81
N ALA A 264 -28.59 -5.67 -7.56
CA ALA A 264 -28.07 -6.49 -6.47
C ALA A 264 -28.53 -5.98 -5.10
N ILE A 265 -28.52 -4.67 -4.86
CA ILE A 265 -29.03 -4.06 -3.61
C ILE A 265 -30.50 -4.39 -3.41
N ILE A 266 -31.33 -4.21 -4.45
CA ILE A 266 -32.76 -4.51 -4.41
C ILE A 266 -32.99 -6.00 -4.11
N ALA A 267 -32.26 -6.88 -4.78
CA ALA A 267 -32.35 -8.32 -4.56
C ALA A 267 -31.99 -8.70 -3.12
N VAL A 268 -30.87 -8.20 -2.60
CA VAL A 268 -30.44 -8.50 -1.23
C VAL A 268 -31.45 -8.03 -0.19
N VAL A 269 -31.94 -6.80 -0.30
CA VAL A 269 -32.88 -6.23 0.67
C VAL A 269 -34.25 -6.91 0.65
N ARG A 270 -34.68 -7.43 -0.51
CA ARG A 270 -35.97 -8.11 -0.66
C ARG A 270 -35.90 -9.61 -0.35
N GLN A 271 -34.80 -10.27 -0.69
CA GLN A 271 -34.65 -11.72 -0.53
C GLN A 271 -34.05 -12.11 0.82
N THR A 272 -33.43 -11.16 1.52
CA THR A 272 -32.74 -11.43 2.79
C THR A 272 -33.15 -10.40 3.85
N PRO A 273 -33.01 -10.73 5.14
CA PRO A 273 -33.22 -9.76 6.21
C PRO A 273 -32.07 -8.74 6.34
N MET A 274 -31.07 -8.77 5.47
CA MET A 274 -29.87 -7.95 5.60
C MET A 274 -30.12 -6.49 5.22
N LYS A 275 -29.44 -5.59 5.93
CA LYS A 275 -29.35 -4.17 5.57
C LYS A 275 -28.22 -3.94 4.56
N VAL A 276 -28.29 -2.84 3.83
CA VAL A 276 -27.21 -2.44 2.90
C VAL A 276 -26.66 -1.08 3.31
N LEU A 277 -25.34 -0.98 3.37
CA LEU A 277 -24.61 0.25 3.64
C LEU A 277 -23.91 0.72 2.34
N LEU A 278 -24.26 1.91 1.86
CA LEU A 278 -23.57 2.53 0.73
C LEU A 278 -22.34 3.28 1.26
N VAL A 279 -21.15 2.89 0.78
CA VAL A 279 -19.90 3.39 1.31
C VAL A 279 -18.97 3.95 0.21
N PRO A 280 -18.24 5.05 0.50
CA PRO A 280 -17.22 5.57 -0.39
C PRO A 280 -15.86 4.87 -0.17
N GLU A 281 -15.17 4.52 -1.27
CA GLU A 281 -13.73 4.26 -1.30
C GLU A 281 -12.94 5.57 -1.41
N ASN A 282 -13.50 6.56 -2.09
CA ASN A 282 -12.91 7.90 -2.19
C ASN A 282 -13.97 8.99 -1.99
N GLU A 283 -13.52 10.21 -1.70
CA GLU A 283 -14.40 11.33 -1.37
C GLU A 283 -15.46 11.63 -2.44
N THR A 284 -15.11 11.50 -3.73
CA THR A 284 -16.06 11.76 -4.84
C THR A 284 -17.23 10.77 -4.88
N GLN A 285 -17.04 9.56 -4.35
CA GLN A 285 -18.06 8.51 -4.34
C GLN A 285 -19.18 8.75 -3.33
N VAL A 286 -19.02 9.67 -2.37
CA VAL A 286 -20.10 10.05 -1.45
C VAL A 286 -21.29 10.59 -2.25
N ARG A 287 -21.02 11.56 -3.15
CA ARG A 287 -22.01 12.16 -4.04
C ARG A 287 -22.58 11.15 -5.04
N ILE A 288 -21.69 10.39 -5.69
CA ILE A 288 -22.08 9.39 -6.71
C ILE A 288 -22.94 8.29 -6.09
N GLY A 289 -22.64 7.87 -4.85
CA GLY A 289 -23.43 6.89 -4.11
C GLY A 289 -24.85 7.37 -3.89
N LYS A 290 -25.03 8.67 -3.59
CA LYS A 290 -26.35 9.26 -3.48
C LYS A 290 -27.09 9.30 -4.83
N GLU A 291 -26.49 9.95 -5.82
CA GLU A 291 -27.12 10.20 -7.13
C GLU A 291 -27.43 8.91 -7.89
N MET A 292 -26.48 7.97 -7.93
CA MET A 292 -26.56 6.80 -8.81
C MET A 292 -27.07 5.55 -8.12
N LEU A 293 -26.93 5.42 -6.80
CA LEU A 293 -27.40 4.26 -6.05
C LEU A 293 -28.57 4.61 -5.15
N TYR A 294 -28.48 5.59 -4.25
CA TYR A 294 -29.52 5.85 -3.25
C TYR A 294 -30.80 6.44 -3.83
N ASP A 295 -30.71 7.54 -4.59
CA ASP A 295 -31.88 8.29 -5.08
C ASP A 295 -32.79 7.45 -6.00
N PRO A 296 -32.27 6.60 -6.91
CA PRO A 296 -33.11 5.76 -7.77
C PRO A 296 -33.74 4.55 -7.08
N LEU A 297 -33.41 4.25 -5.82
CA LEU A 297 -33.94 3.05 -5.15
C LEU A 297 -35.44 3.19 -4.83
N PRO A 298 -36.20 2.08 -4.93
CA PRO A 298 -37.57 2.01 -4.44
C PRO A 298 -37.68 2.35 -2.95
N ASN A 299 -38.81 2.94 -2.53
CA ASN A 299 -39.01 3.37 -1.14
C ASN A 299 -38.98 2.21 -0.13
N ASP A 300 -39.45 1.02 -0.52
CA ASP A 300 -39.39 -0.21 0.29
C ASP A 300 -37.94 -0.64 0.57
N VAL A 301 -37.04 -0.39 -0.39
CA VAL A 301 -35.62 -0.73 -0.28
C VAL A 301 -34.87 0.35 0.51
N LYS A 302 -35.16 1.64 0.25
CA LYS A 302 -34.54 2.78 0.95
C LYS A 302 -34.63 2.67 2.48
N ALA A 303 -35.74 2.16 3.02
CA ALA A 303 -35.91 1.98 4.46
C ALA A 303 -34.87 1.05 5.12
N LYS A 304 -34.20 0.18 4.34
CA LYS A 304 -33.17 -0.75 4.80
C LYS A 304 -31.77 -0.45 4.26
N VAL A 305 -31.63 0.68 3.55
CA VAL A 305 -30.38 1.14 2.96
C VAL A 305 -29.89 2.35 3.72
N VAL A 306 -28.68 2.26 4.26
CA VAL A 306 -28.00 3.37 4.93
C VAL A 306 -27.02 3.95 3.94
N TRP A 307 -27.10 5.25 3.68
CA TRP A 307 -26.10 5.96 2.90
C TRP A 307 -25.18 6.71 3.85
N ARG A 308 -23.87 6.48 3.72
CA ARG A 308 -22.89 7.28 4.44
C ARG A 308 -22.67 8.62 3.72
N ASP A 309 -23.02 9.70 4.38
CA ASP A 309 -23.03 11.07 3.85
C ASP A 309 -21.68 11.79 3.88
N HIS A 310 -20.67 11.19 4.52
CA HIS A 310 -19.32 11.74 4.61
C HIS A 310 -18.24 10.66 4.41
N TYR A 311 -17.07 11.11 3.98
CA TYR A 311 -15.89 10.24 3.79
C TYR A 311 -15.28 9.83 5.13
N TRP A 312 -14.78 8.59 5.20
CA TRP A 312 -14.11 8.02 6.36
C TRP A 312 -12.64 7.71 6.10
N LEU A 313 -11.88 7.54 7.18
CA LEU A 313 -10.50 7.09 7.12
C LEU A 313 -10.41 5.56 7.04
N THR A 314 -9.24 5.09 6.60
CA THR A 314 -8.97 3.67 6.38
C THR A 314 -9.12 2.82 7.65
N ASP A 315 -8.81 3.36 8.82
CA ASP A 315 -8.96 2.67 10.11
C ASP A 315 -10.44 2.40 10.46
N GLU A 316 -11.32 3.38 10.27
CA GLU A 316 -12.77 3.23 10.43
C GLU A 316 -13.35 2.31 9.35
N ALA A 317 -12.92 2.47 8.10
CA ALA A 317 -13.34 1.64 6.99
C ALA A 317 -12.96 0.16 7.22
N ILE A 318 -11.73 -0.12 7.67
CA ILE A 318 -11.28 -1.48 8.05
C ILE A 318 -12.17 -2.06 9.15
N SER A 319 -12.42 -1.28 10.19
CA SER A 319 -13.18 -1.72 11.36
C SER A 319 -14.67 -1.94 11.07
N THR A 320 -15.24 -1.17 10.14
CA THR A 320 -16.65 -1.24 9.76
C THR A 320 -16.90 -2.28 8.66
N ILE A 321 -16.18 -2.18 7.54
CA ILE A 321 -16.40 -3.02 6.36
C ILE A 321 -15.82 -4.41 6.59
N PHE A 322 -14.56 -4.53 6.99
CA PHE A 322 -13.84 -5.80 6.86
C PHE A 322 -14.03 -6.73 8.04
N VAL A 323 -14.19 -6.18 9.24
CA VAL A 323 -14.37 -6.99 10.46
C VAL A 323 -15.83 -7.42 10.64
N ARG A 324 -16.80 -6.59 10.20
CA ARG A 324 -18.19 -6.65 10.70
C ARG A 324 -19.27 -6.86 9.63
N GLN A 325 -18.97 -6.91 8.34
CA GLN A 325 -19.97 -7.11 7.28
C GLN A 325 -20.27 -8.58 6.93
N ALA A 326 -21.38 -8.81 6.23
CA ALA A 326 -21.86 -10.12 5.74
C ALA A 326 -21.34 -10.54 4.33
N CYS A 327 -20.58 -9.68 3.65
CA CYS A 327 -20.02 -9.74 2.27
C CYS A 327 -20.91 -9.17 1.14
N LEU A 328 -20.33 -8.29 0.30
CA LEU A 328 -20.35 -8.30 -1.19
C LEU A 328 -19.31 -7.31 -1.75
N ASP A 329 -18.68 -7.65 -2.89
CA ASP A 329 -17.54 -6.95 -3.50
C ASP A 329 -17.95 -5.95 -4.60
N SER A 330 -17.23 -4.81 -4.66
CA SER A 330 -17.32 -3.82 -5.74
C SER A 330 -16.23 -4.03 -6.81
N LYS A 331 -16.37 -3.38 -7.97
CA LYS A 331 -15.43 -3.43 -9.12
C LYS A 331 -14.03 -2.81 -8.82
N CYS A 332 -13.77 -2.41 -7.57
CA CYS A 332 -12.55 -1.77 -7.12
C CYS A 332 -11.54 -2.79 -6.60
N ILE A 333 -10.26 -2.55 -6.91
CA ILE A 333 -9.16 -3.43 -6.54
C ILE A 333 -8.92 -3.39 -5.03
N HIS A 334 -9.00 -2.22 -4.40
CA HIS A 334 -8.57 -2.07 -3.00
C HIS A 334 -9.52 -2.73 -1.99
N PRO A 335 -10.86 -2.61 -2.11
CA PRO A 335 -11.78 -3.33 -1.25
C PRO A 335 -11.68 -4.86 -1.42
N SER A 336 -11.47 -5.34 -2.65
CA SER A 336 -11.33 -6.78 -2.93
C SER A 336 -9.99 -7.37 -2.45
N CYS A 337 -8.94 -6.56 -2.32
CA CYS A 337 -7.64 -6.99 -1.79
C CYS A 337 -7.63 -7.19 -0.26
N VAL A 338 -8.39 -6.44 0.52
CA VAL A 338 -8.32 -6.54 2.00
C VAL A 338 -9.29 -7.61 2.55
N SER A 339 -10.37 -7.93 1.82
CA SER A 339 -11.38 -8.94 2.16
C SER A 339 -10.89 -10.39 2.41
N PRO A 340 -9.92 -10.97 1.66
CA PRO A 340 -9.57 -12.39 1.80
C PRO A 340 -8.88 -12.77 3.12
N MET A 341 -8.56 -11.80 3.98
CA MET A 341 -7.98 -12.06 5.31
C MET A 341 -9.00 -12.51 6.36
N THR A 342 -10.30 -12.31 6.10
CA THR A 342 -11.41 -12.77 6.93
C THR A 342 -12.17 -13.84 6.16
N PHE A 343 -12.21 -15.07 6.69
CA PHE A 343 -12.92 -16.22 6.12
C PHE A 343 -14.43 -15.93 5.94
N ARG A 344 -14.82 -15.28 4.84
CA ARG A 344 -16.22 -15.10 4.43
C ARG A 344 -16.32 -15.29 2.90
N PRO A 345 -17.40 -15.92 2.40
CA PRO A 345 -17.54 -16.25 0.99
C PRO A 345 -17.60 -14.99 0.10
N LEU A 346 -16.84 -15.01 -1.00
CA LEU A 346 -16.69 -13.92 -1.95
C LEU A 346 -17.57 -14.16 -3.19
N PHE A 347 -18.46 -13.23 -3.53
CA PHE A 347 -19.20 -13.23 -4.81
C PHE A 347 -18.64 -12.14 -5.73
N VAL A 348 -18.04 -12.55 -6.85
CA VAL A 348 -17.39 -11.65 -7.82
C VAL A 348 -18.32 -11.38 -9.01
N GLY A 349 -18.85 -10.16 -9.12
CA GLY A 349 -19.56 -9.68 -10.31
C GLY A 349 -18.64 -9.41 -11.51
N SER A 350 -19.19 -9.37 -12.74
CA SER A 350 -18.40 -9.38 -13.98
C SER A 350 -17.30 -8.29 -14.02
N MET A 351 -16.05 -8.77 -14.02
CA MET A 351 -14.87 -7.94 -13.84
C MET A 351 -14.53 -7.11 -15.08
N SER A 352 -14.23 -5.83 -14.87
CA SER A 352 -13.42 -5.08 -15.84
C SER A 352 -12.02 -5.69 -15.95
N ARG A 353 -11.30 -5.53 -17.08
CA ARG A 353 -9.92 -6.07 -17.25
C ARG A 353 -8.97 -5.69 -16.09
N ARG A 354 -9.27 -4.59 -15.39
CA ARG A 354 -8.62 -4.09 -14.16
C ARG A 354 -8.66 -5.11 -13.01
N ALA A 355 -9.78 -5.79 -12.79
CA ALA A 355 -9.94 -6.79 -11.74
C ALA A 355 -9.56 -8.21 -12.21
N LYS A 356 -9.69 -8.50 -13.53
CA LYS A 356 -9.26 -9.78 -14.11
C LYS A 356 -7.75 -10.04 -13.99
N GLY A 357 -6.90 -9.02 -14.01
CA GLY A 357 -5.45 -9.20 -13.86
C GLY A 357 -5.02 -9.57 -12.42
N ILE A 358 -5.68 -8.97 -11.43
CA ILE A 358 -5.37 -9.17 -10.01
C ILE A 358 -6.09 -10.40 -9.48
N CYS A 359 -7.40 -10.50 -9.68
CA CYS A 359 -8.17 -11.65 -9.24
C CYS A 359 -8.06 -12.87 -10.15
N GLY A 360 -7.73 -12.72 -11.44
CA GLY A 360 -7.51 -13.87 -12.33
C GLY A 360 -6.22 -14.63 -12.04
N GLY A 361 -5.22 -13.98 -11.41
CA GLY A 361 -4.06 -14.66 -10.83
C GLY A 361 -4.37 -15.29 -9.46
N ILE A 362 -5.25 -14.66 -8.68
CA ILE A 362 -5.60 -15.09 -7.31
C ILE A 362 -6.62 -16.24 -7.31
N LEU A 363 -7.62 -16.26 -8.19
CA LEU A 363 -8.65 -17.32 -8.21
C LEU A 363 -8.10 -18.69 -8.63
N GLY A 364 -6.95 -18.76 -9.29
CA GLY A 364 -6.30 -20.03 -9.62
C GLY A 364 -5.44 -20.60 -8.48
N TRP A 365 -5.16 -19.81 -7.43
CA TRP A 365 -4.17 -20.13 -6.41
C TRP A 365 -4.66 -19.92 -4.96
N ALA A 366 -5.86 -19.38 -4.78
CA ALA A 366 -6.43 -19.04 -3.47
C ALA A 366 -7.20 -20.22 -2.83
N THR A 367 -6.53 -21.34 -2.66
CA THR A 367 -6.82 -22.31 -1.59
C THR A 367 -5.48 -22.65 -0.91
N GLY A 368 -5.05 -21.80 0.03
CA GLY A 368 -3.94 -22.10 0.96
C GLY A 368 -2.60 -21.39 0.70
N CYS A 369 -2.41 -20.64 -0.39
CA CYS A 369 -1.08 -20.05 -0.71
C CYS A 369 -0.80 -18.66 -0.11
N SER A 370 -1.79 -17.87 0.31
CA SER A 370 -1.56 -16.51 0.84
C SER A 370 -0.79 -16.51 2.18
N ILE A 371 -1.05 -17.51 3.03
CA ILE A 371 -0.25 -17.77 4.24
C ILE A 371 1.12 -18.36 3.90
N TRP A 372 1.22 -19.13 2.80
CA TRP A 372 2.47 -19.77 2.38
C TRP A 372 3.46 -18.76 1.77
N ILE A 373 3.03 -17.91 0.82
CA ILE A 373 3.86 -16.86 0.19
C ILE A 373 4.42 -15.87 1.24
N HIS A 374 3.65 -15.51 2.27
CA HIS A 374 4.17 -14.68 3.35
C HIS A 374 5.12 -15.42 4.31
N ARG A 375 4.97 -16.75 4.51
CA ARG A 375 5.82 -17.55 5.42
C ARG A 375 7.12 -18.05 4.80
N THR A 376 7.14 -18.38 3.50
CA THR A 376 8.32 -18.97 2.85
C THR A 376 9.08 -17.98 2.00
N MET A 377 8.40 -17.11 1.23
CA MET A 377 9.09 -16.21 0.31
C MET A 377 9.74 -15.02 1.04
N LEU A 378 9.03 -14.27 1.89
CA LEU A 378 9.55 -13.04 2.51
C LEU A 378 10.79 -13.22 3.41
N PRO A 379 10.90 -14.25 4.29
CA PRO A 379 12.10 -14.46 5.10
C PRO A 379 13.32 -14.87 4.27
N GLU A 380 13.12 -15.63 3.19
CA GLU A 380 14.18 -16.07 2.29
C GLU A 380 14.59 -14.94 1.32
N LEU A 381 13.64 -14.08 0.93
CA LEU A 381 13.82 -12.85 0.17
C LEU A 381 14.64 -11.78 0.93
N PHE A 382 14.32 -11.51 2.19
CA PHE A 382 15.12 -10.60 3.01
C PHE A 382 16.48 -11.19 3.39
N ARG A 383 16.61 -12.52 3.51
CA ARG A 383 17.91 -13.20 3.70
C ARG A 383 18.78 -13.21 2.44
N GLN A 384 18.21 -13.41 1.26
CA GLN A 384 18.95 -13.39 -0.01
C GLN A 384 19.46 -11.98 -0.35
N CYS A 385 18.69 -10.93 -0.02
CA CYS A 385 19.14 -9.54 -0.11
C CYS A 385 20.37 -9.20 0.77
N TRP A 386 20.73 -10.04 1.75
CA TRP A 386 21.80 -9.75 2.73
C TRP A 386 23.11 -10.53 2.52
N ARG A 387 23.23 -11.36 1.47
CA ARG A 387 24.53 -11.88 1.03
C ARG A 387 25.19 -10.89 0.07
N TRP A 388 25.90 -9.91 0.61
CA TRP A 388 26.77 -9.07 -0.21
C TRP A 388 27.90 -9.91 -0.85
N PRO A 389 28.25 -9.69 -2.13
CA PRO A 389 29.56 -10.05 -2.63
C PRO A 389 30.60 -9.22 -1.88
N LYS A 390 31.69 -9.87 -1.45
CA LYS A 390 32.85 -9.19 -0.87
C LYS A 390 33.28 -8.04 -1.80
N ILE A 391 33.42 -6.85 -1.23
CA ILE A 391 34.04 -5.68 -1.87
C ILE A 391 35.33 -6.17 -2.58
N PRO A 392 35.50 -5.96 -3.89
CA PRO A 392 36.75 -6.31 -4.55
C PRO A 392 37.85 -5.47 -3.91
N LYS A 393 38.86 -6.13 -3.33
CA LYS A 393 40.09 -5.44 -2.92
C LYS A 393 40.69 -4.76 -4.16
N PRO A 394 41.20 -3.53 -4.05
CA PRO A 394 41.85 -2.87 -5.18
C PRO A 394 43.01 -3.76 -5.66
N ARG A 395 43.04 -4.03 -6.98
CA ARG A 395 44.19 -4.68 -7.60
C ARG A 395 45.40 -3.78 -7.35
N LYS A 396 46.43 -4.34 -6.72
CA LYS A 396 47.75 -3.73 -6.74
C LYS A 396 48.21 -3.72 -8.20
N GLU A 397 48.50 -2.54 -8.70
CA GLU A 397 49.32 -2.37 -9.90
C GLU A 397 50.69 -3.00 -9.63
N THR A 398 51.06 -3.94 -10.49
CA THR A 398 52.45 -4.36 -10.75
C THR A 398 52.55 -4.66 -12.23
#